data_AF-L1JEV2-F1
#
_entry.id   AF-L1JEV2-F1
#
_cell.length_a   1.000
_cell.length_b   1.000
_cell.length_c   1.000
_cell.angle_alpha   90.00
_cell.angle_beta   90.00
_cell.angle_gamma   90.00
#
_symmetry.space_group_name_H-M   'P 1'
#
loop_
_entity.id
_entity.type
_entity.pdbx_description
1 polymer ?
#
loop_
_entity_poly.entity_id
_entity_poly.type
_entity_poly.pdbx_seq_one_letter_code
_entity_poly.pdbx_strand_id
1 'polypeptide(L)'
;MGWVGDSRGILSRQGRYLRVSEDHKPDRPDERKAVEARGGHVIFRGTYRVAGPTALAVSRAIGDILMKEPRKLVTSDPEIKTIELLPQDEFLVMASDGLFDVMRDQCVIETVSKHIRENKSCKGAADKLTEMAIEKGSLDNVTALVVQFLWSSTDD
;
A
#
# COMPACT_ATOMS: atom_id res chain seq x y z
N MET A 1 -5.55 -3.52 -10.14
CA MET A 1 -5.11 -3.63 -8.74
C MET A 1 -6.32 -3.91 -7.87
N GLY A 2 -6.23 -4.88 -6.97
CA GLY A 2 -7.26 -5.13 -5.94
C GLY A 2 -6.60 -5.21 -4.57
N TRP A 3 -7.15 -4.55 -3.55
CA TRP A 3 -6.53 -4.51 -2.22
C TRP A 3 -7.57 -4.53 -1.09
N VAL A 4 -7.14 -5.04 0.06
CA VAL A 4 -7.86 -5.09 1.33
C VAL A 4 -6.81 -4.81 2.41
N GLY A 5 -7.02 -3.78 3.24
CA GLY A 5 -6.03 -3.29 4.21
C GLY A 5 -5.23 -2.09 3.71
N ASP A 6 -4.03 -1.90 4.26
CA ASP A 6 -3.18 -0.72 4.12
C ASP A 6 -1.78 -1.00 3.54
N SER A 7 -1.56 -2.21 3.01
CA SER A 7 -0.54 -2.39 1.97
C SER A 7 -0.85 -1.51 0.76
N ARG A 8 0.17 -0.96 0.12
CA ARG A 8 0.00 0.06 -0.92
C ARG A 8 0.70 -0.30 -2.22
N GLY A 9 0.05 0.03 -3.33
CA GLY A 9 0.60 0.01 -4.68
C GLY A 9 0.81 1.42 -5.24
N ILE A 10 1.97 1.67 -5.82
CA ILE A 10 2.30 2.92 -6.53
C ILE A 10 2.96 2.64 -7.89
N LEU A 11 2.51 3.34 -8.91
CA LEU A 11 3.02 3.28 -10.29
C LEU A 11 3.98 4.45 -10.54
N SER A 12 5.11 4.21 -11.19
CA SER A 12 5.96 5.28 -11.71
C SER A 12 5.51 5.66 -13.12
N ARG A 13 5.17 6.94 -13.31
CA ARG A 13 4.83 7.52 -14.60
C ARG A 13 5.61 8.81 -14.77
N GLN A 14 6.50 8.84 -15.76
CA GLN A 14 7.35 10.01 -16.05
C GLN A 14 8.10 10.53 -14.79
N GLY A 15 8.67 9.62 -14.00
CA GLY A 15 9.41 9.95 -12.78
C GLY A 15 8.57 10.44 -11.60
N ARG A 16 7.23 10.35 -11.68
CA ARG A 16 6.32 10.69 -10.58
C ARG A 16 5.52 9.48 -10.13
N TYR A 17 5.20 9.44 -8.84
CA TYR A 17 4.30 8.42 -8.32
C TYR A 17 2.84 8.69 -8.72
N LEU A 18 2.13 7.61 -9.05
CA LEU A 18 0.68 7.55 -9.11
C LEU A 18 0.22 6.46 -8.14
N ARG A 19 -0.56 6.82 -7.11
CA ARG A 19 -1.15 5.82 -6.22
C ARG A 19 -2.19 4.98 -6.97
N VAL A 20 -1.98 3.67 -6.98
CA VAL A 20 -2.90 2.71 -7.62
C VAL A 20 -3.81 2.00 -6.61
N SER A 21 -3.56 2.22 -5.32
CA SER A 21 -4.42 1.86 -4.19
C SER A 21 -4.51 3.02 -3.19
N GLU A 22 -5.51 2.97 -2.32
CA GLU A 22 -5.67 3.90 -1.21
C GLU A 22 -5.89 3.12 0.09
N ASP A 23 -5.04 3.38 1.09
CA ASP A 23 -5.01 2.61 2.32
C ASP A 23 -6.36 2.64 3.05
N HIS A 24 -6.80 1.47 3.53
CA HIS A 24 -8.01 1.34 4.35
C HIS A 24 -7.71 1.67 5.81
N LYS A 25 -7.35 2.92 6.09
CA LYS A 25 -7.11 3.41 7.45
C LYS A 25 -8.44 3.75 8.14
N PRO A 26 -8.62 3.45 9.43
CA PRO A 26 -9.88 3.69 10.13
C PRO A 26 -10.33 5.16 10.20
N ASP A 27 -9.44 6.12 9.99
CA ASP A 27 -9.74 7.55 9.93
C ASP A 27 -10.03 8.08 8.52
N ARG A 28 -9.90 7.26 7.47
CA ARG A 28 -10.37 7.61 6.13
C ARG A 28 -11.89 7.88 6.21
N PRO A 29 -12.40 9.03 5.74
CA PRO A 29 -13.75 9.49 6.10
C PRO A 29 -14.89 8.52 5.76
N ASP A 30 -14.84 7.87 4.60
CA ASP A 30 -15.80 6.86 4.16
C ASP A 30 -15.68 5.57 4.98
N GLU A 31 -14.46 5.12 5.28
CA GLU A 31 -14.20 3.96 6.13
C GLU A 31 -14.71 4.17 7.56
N ARG A 32 -14.38 5.32 8.18
CA ARG A 32 -14.87 5.69 9.52
C ARG A 32 -16.39 5.67 9.56
N LYS A 33 -17.03 6.35 8.60
CA LYS A 33 -18.49 6.41 8.50
C LYS A 33 -19.09 5.01 8.35
N ALA A 34 -18.48 4.14 7.56
CA ALA A 34 -18.95 2.77 7.38
C ALA A 34 -18.83 1.97 8.69
N VAL A 35 -17.72 2.08 9.43
CA VAL A 35 -17.54 1.43 10.74
C VAL A 35 -18.61 1.90 11.73
N GLU A 36 -18.83 3.21 11.84
CA GLU A 36 -19.80 3.81 12.74
C GLU A 36 -21.25 3.43 12.39
N ALA A 37 -21.59 3.38 11.10
CA ALA A 37 -22.91 2.94 10.63
C ALA A 37 -23.22 1.47 10.98
N ARG A 38 -22.18 0.64 11.18
CA ARG A 38 -22.30 -0.76 11.63
C ARG A 38 -22.30 -0.89 13.16
N GLY A 39 -22.36 0.24 13.87
CA GLY A 39 -22.35 0.30 15.34
C GLY A 39 -20.97 0.05 15.95
N GLY A 40 -19.90 0.23 15.17
CA GLY A 40 -18.51 0.24 15.65
C GLY A 40 -18.05 1.65 16.04
N HIS A 41 -16.83 1.73 16.57
CA HIS A 41 -16.21 3.01 16.91
C HIS A 41 -14.76 3.05 16.44
N VAL A 42 -14.32 4.22 15.97
CA VAL A 42 -12.91 4.46 15.65
C VAL A 42 -12.28 5.26 16.78
N ILE A 43 -11.24 4.67 17.39
CA ILE A 43 -10.51 5.22 18.54
C ILE A 43 -9.06 5.50 18.16
N PHE A 44 -8.42 6.44 18.86
CA PHE A 44 -7.00 6.72 18.68
C PHE A 44 -6.18 6.07 19.81
N ARG A 45 -5.24 5.18 19.46
CA ARG A 45 -4.27 4.54 20.38
C ARG A 45 -2.92 4.39 19.69
N GLY A 46 -2.16 5.48 19.64
CA GLY A 46 -0.92 5.61 18.84
C GLY A 46 -1.20 5.79 17.34
N THR A 47 -2.16 5.04 16.82
CA THR A 47 -2.78 5.20 15.50
C THR A 47 -4.29 5.01 15.60
N TYR A 48 -5.04 5.37 14.55
CA TYR A 48 -6.48 5.13 14.50
C TYR A 48 -6.78 3.65 14.37
N ARG A 49 -7.76 3.18 15.14
CA ARG A 49 -8.14 1.78 15.25
C ARG A 49 -9.65 1.60 15.28
N VAL A 50 -10.15 0.55 14.63
CA VAL A 50 -11.52 0.08 14.82
C VAL A 50 -11.59 -0.66 16.15
N ALA A 51 -12.34 -0.10 17.11
CA ALA A 51 -12.57 -0.73 18.41
C ALA A 51 -13.42 -1.99 18.26
N GLY A 52 -13.07 -3.03 19.02
CA GLY A 52 -13.70 -4.34 19.02
C GLY A 52 -12.87 -5.31 19.85
N PRO A 53 -13.03 -6.63 19.67
CA PRO A 53 -12.27 -7.63 20.42
C PRO A 53 -10.74 -7.50 20.33
N THR A 54 -10.18 -7.07 19.19
CA THR A 54 -8.71 -7.04 18.96
C THR A 54 -8.15 -5.68 18.54
N ALA A 55 -8.98 -4.64 18.42
CA ALA A 55 -8.60 -3.25 18.09
C ALA A 55 -7.65 -3.10 16.87
N LEU A 56 -8.19 -3.23 15.66
CA LEU A 56 -7.42 -3.24 14.41
C LEU A 56 -7.07 -1.83 13.90
N ALA A 57 -5.84 -1.66 13.42
CA ALA A 57 -5.37 -0.42 12.78
C ALA A 57 -5.78 -0.26 11.30
N VAL A 58 -6.64 -1.17 10.81
CA VAL A 58 -7.21 -1.17 9.47
C VAL A 58 -8.73 -1.31 9.55
N SER A 59 -9.46 -0.74 8.60
CA SER A 59 -10.91 -0.87 8.48
C SER A 59 -11.34 -2.06 7.61
N ARG A 60 -10.41 -2.59 6.80
CA ARG A 60 -10.62 -3.77 5.97
C ARG A 60 -9.49 -4.77 6.13
N ALA A 61 -9.83 -6.05 6.24
CA ALA A 61 -8.89 -7.15 6.36
C ALA A 61 -9.50 -8.47 5.90
N ILE A 62 -8.68 -9.35 5.33
CA ILE A 62 -9.03 -10.77 5.16
C ILE A 62 -8.79 -11.46 6.51
N GLY A 63 -9.67 -12.37 6.94
CA GLY A 63 -9.62 -12.96 8.29
C GLY A 63 -10.39 -12.12 9.32
N ASP A 64 -9.82 -11.91 10.51
CA ASP A 64 -10.39 -11.11 11.61
C ASP A 64 -11.87 -11.41 11.93
N ILE A 65 -12.20 -12.70 12.02
CA ILE A 65 -13.57 -13.18 12.21
C ILE A 65 -14.23 -12.56 13.44
N LEU A 66 -13.48 -12.37 14.54
CA LEU A 66 -13.98 -11.74 15.77
C LEU A 66 -14.35 -10.26 15.60
N MET A 67 -13.83 -9.61 14.55
CA MET A 67 -14.19 -8.23 14.19
C MET A 67 -15.32 -8.19 13.16
N LYS A 68 -15.83 -9.37 12.75
CA LYS A 68 -16.88 -9.53 11.74
C LYS A 68 -18.15 -10.17 12.28
N GLU A 69 -18.05 -10.86 13.42
CA GLU A 69 -19.17 -11.52 14.09
C GLU A 69 -19.28 -11.08 15.56
N PRO A 70 -20.51 -10.84 16.08
CA PRO A 70 -21.79 -10.88 15.38
C PRO A 70 -22.03 -9.64 14.49
N ARG A 71 -21.16 -8.64 14.55
CA ARG A 71 -21.24 -7.41 13.75
C ARG A 71 -20.04 -7.28 12.83
N LYS A 72 -20.28 -6.93 11.57
CA LYS A 72 -19.25 -6.72 10.55
C LYS A 72 -18.47 -5.41 10.79
N LEU A 73 -17.74 -5.24 11.89
CA LEU A 73 -17.04 -3.97 12.22
C LEU A 73 -15.97 -3.62 11.18
N VAL A 74 -15.24 -4.64 10.69
CA VAL A 74 -14.33 -4.53 9.53
C VAL A 74 -14.88 -5.34 8.36
N THR A 75 -14.44 -5.06 7.14
CA THR A 75 -14.88 -5.81 5.94
C THR A 75 -13.72 -6.50 5.23
N SER A 76 -14.00 -7.59 4.51
CA SER A 76 -13.06 -8.21 3.55
C SER A 76 -13.34 -7.79 2.10
N ASP A 77 -14.27 -6.87 1.88
CA ASP A 77 -14.65 -6.44 0.54
C ASP A 77 -13.53 -5.56 -0.04
N PRO A 78 -12.93 -5.96 -1.19
CA PRO A 78 -11.81 -5.24 -1.77
C PRO A 78 -12.24 -3.95 -2.46
N GLU A 79 -11.33 -2.98 -2.51
CA GLU A 79 -11.38 -1.96 -3.57
C GLU A 79 -10.61 -2.48 -4.78
N ILE A 80 -11.16 -2.22 -5.98
CA ILE A 80 -10.59 -2.65 -7.25
C ILE A 80 -10.47 -1.42 -8.15
N LYS A 81 -9.27 -1.21 -8.69
CA LYS A 81 -8.98 -0.15 -9.65
C LYS A 81 -8.30 -0.73 -10.87
N THR A 82 -8.87 -0.47 -12.05
CA THR A 82 -8.25 -0.77 -13.34
C THR A 82 -7.54 0.48 -13.83
N ILE A 83 -6.31 0.31 -14.28
CA ILE A 83 -5.47 1.40 -14.80
C ILE A 83 -4.91 0.90 -16.12
N GLU A 84 -5.12 1.70 -17.16
CA GLU A 84 -4.48 1.49 -18.45
C GLU A 84 -2.99 1.85 -18.35
N LEU A 85 -2.14 0.90 -18.73
CA LEU A 85 -0.71 1.12 -18.81
C LEU A 85 -0.39 1.88 -20.10
N LEU A 86 0.46 2.89 -19.97
CA LEU A 86 0.90 3.76 -21.06
C LEU A 86 2.41 3.62 -21.26
N PRO A 87 2.95 3.88 -22.45
CA PRO A 87 4.40 3.75 -22.73
C PRO A 87 5.32 4.51 -21.77
N GLN A 88 4.82 5.56 -21.12
CA GLN A 88 5.53 6.33 -20.10
C GLN A 88 5.50 5.73 -18.68
N ASP A 89 4.83 4.59 -18.47
CA ASP A 89 4.83 3.86 -17.21
C ASP A 89 6.09 3.01 -17.10
N GLU A 90 6.87 3.25 -16.05
CA GLU A 90 8.20 2.67 -15.94
C GLU A 90 8.16 1.37 -15.13
N PHE A 91 7.46 1.37 -13.99
CA PHE A 91 7.36 0.22 -13.09
C PHE A 91 6.24 0.41 -12.06
N LEU A 92 5.80 -0.69 -11.46
CA LEU A 92 4.88 -0.75 -10.32
C LEU A 92 5.65 -1.21 -9.07
N VAL A 93 5.43 -0.54 -7.95
CA VAL A 93 5.87 -0.98 -6.62
C VAL A 93 4.66 -1.35 -5.78
N MET A 94 4.72 -2.49 -5.10
CA MET A 94 3.75 -2.89 -4.08
C MET A 94 4.50 -3.23 -2.80
N ALA A 95 4.07 -2.71 -1.66
CA ALA A 95 4.74 -2.98 -0.38
C ALA A 95 3.78 -2.91 0.81
N SER A 96 4.21 -3.51 1.92
CA SER A 96 3.52 -3.38 3.21
C SER A 96 3.64 -1.96 3.78
N ASP A 97 2.78 -1.65 4.74
CA ASP A 97 2.81 -0.41 5.54
C ASP A 97 4.16 -0.20 6.24
N GLY A 98 4.86 -1.26 6.66
CA GLY A 98 6.21 -1.16 7.20
C GLY A 98 7.20 -0.38 6.31
N LEU A 99 7.00 -0.32 4.99
CA LEU A 99 7.74 0.59 4.09
C LEU A 99 7.16 2.02 4.14
N PHE A 100 5.86 2.13 3.92
CA PHE A 100 5.17 3.40 3.68
C PHE A 100 4.93 4.26 4.93
N ASP A 101 5.06 3.68 6.12
CA ASP A 101 5.01 4.39 7.39
C ASP A 101 6.26 5.27 7.60
N VAL A 102 7.39 4.91 6.97
CA VAL A 102 8.66 5.63 7.12
C VAL A 102 9.19 6.22 5.80
N MET A 103 8.63 5.83 4.66
CA MET A 103 9.02 6.32 3.34
C MET A 103 7.85 6.97 2.59
N ARG A 104 8.10 8.17 2.05
CA ARG A 104 7.16 8.86 1.15
C ARG A 104 7.14 8.18 -0.22
N ASP A 105 5.98 8.15 -0.88
CA ASP A 105 5.80 7.50 -2.20
C ASP A 105 6.83 7.98 -3.24
N GLN A 106 7.05 9.30 -3.35
CA GLN A 106 8.01 9.85 -4.30
C GLN A 106 9.45 9.37 -4.02
N CYS A 107 9.84 9.22 -2.74
CA CYS A 107 11.15 8.70 -2.37
C CYS A 107 11.30 7.22 -2.80
N VAL A 108 10.22 6.44 -2.73
CA VAL A 108 10.21 5.03 -3.17
C VAL A 108 10.43 4.96 -4.68
N ILE A 109 9.68 5.75 -5.46
CA ILE A 109 9.84 5.79 -6.93
C ILE A 109 11.25 6.22 -7.32
N GLU A 110 11.78 7.31 -6.73
CA GLU A 110 13.12 7.80 -7.02
C GLU A 110 14.23 6.78 -6.74
N THR A 111 14.11 6.02 -5.65
CA THR A 111 15.05 4.94 -5.32
C THR A 111 15.04 3.83 -6.36
N VAL A 112 13.86 3.41 -6.81
CA VAL A 112 13.70 2.37 -7.84
C VAL A 112 14.19 2.88 -9.20
N SER A 113 13.79 4.10 -9.61
CA SER A 113 14.27 4.72 -10.85
C SER A 113 15.78 4.87 -10.89
N LYS A 114 16.43 5.17 -9.74
CA LYS A 114 17.89 5.20 -9.64
C LYS A 114 18.50 3.81 -9.87
N HIS A 115 17.96 2.76 -9.24
CA HIS A 115 18.44 1.39 -9.43
C HIS A 115 18.31 0.92 -10.88
N ILE A 116 17.16 1.17 -11.50
CA ILE A 116 16.91 0.79 -12.89
C ILE A 116 17.87 1.52 -13.84
N ARG A 117 18.09 2.84 -13.66
CA ARG A 117 19.05 3.61 -14.47
C ARG A 117 20.50 3.15 -14.31
N GLU A 118 20.86 2.61 -13.15
CA GLU A 118 22.17 2.02 -12.88
C GLU A 118 22.29 0.56 -13.38
N ASN A 119 21.35 0.08 -14.21
CA ASN A 119 21.26 -1.30 -14.71
C ASN A 119 21.25 -2.36 -13.60
N LYS A 120 20.68 -2.04 -12.44
CA LYS A 120 20.49 -2.99 -11.34
C LYS A 120 19.16 -3.72 -11.49
N SER A 121 19.07 -4.91 -10.89
CA SER A 121 17.86 -5.73 -10.97
C SER A 121 16.69 -5.15 -10.16
N CYS A 122 15.46 -5.49 -10.55
CA CYS A 122 14.25 -5.20 -9.76
C CYS A 122 14.34 -5.75 -8.33
N LYS A 123 14.95 -6.93 -8.16
CA LYS A 123 15.23 -7.50 -6.83
C LYS A 123 16.12 -6.58 -6.02
N GLY A 124 17.22 -6.08 -6.58
CA GLY A 124 18.12 -5.15 -5.88
C GLY A 124 17.43 -3.84 -5.51
N ALA A 125 16.51 -3.34 -6.35
CA ALA A 125 15.68 -2.19 -6.00
C ALA A 125 14.74 -2.50 -4.81
N ALA A 126 14.08 -3.66 -4.81
CA ALA A 126 13.22 -4.09 -3.72
C ALA A 126 14.01 -4.28 -2.41
N ASP A 127 15.17 -4.94 -2.46
CA ASP A 127 16.08 -5.10 -1.33
C ASP A 127 16.50 -3.72 -0.77
N LYS A 128 16.82 -2.76 -1.65
CA LYS A 128 17.20 -1.42 -1.18
C LYS A 128 16.05 -0.69 -0.50
N LEU A 129 14.81 -0.86 -0.98
CA LEU A 129 13.64 -0.26 -0.34
C LEU A 129 13.44 -0.82 1.08
N THR A 130 13.55 -2.14 1.27
CA THR A 130 13.39 -2.74 2.60
C THR A 130 14.52 -2.33 3.55
N GLU A 131 15.77 -2.29 3.09
CA GLU A 131 16.90 -1.75 3.86
C GLU A 131 16.66 -0.30 4.30
N MET A 132 16.25 0.56 3.37
CA MET A 132 16.00 1.98 3.67
C MET A 132 14.86 2.17 4.68
N ALA A 133 13.84 1.31 4.66
CA ALA A 133 12.77 1.35 5.65
C ALA A 133 13.30 1.03 7.06
N ILE A 134 14.12 -0.02 7.17
CA ILE A 134 14.74 -0.43 8.43
C ILE A 134 15.69 0.67 8.94
N GLU A 135 16.55 1.22 8.06
CA GLU A 135 17.45 2.34 8.38
C GLU A 135 16.69 3.59 8.85
N LYS A 136 15.47 3.82 8.35
CA LYS A 136 14.59 4.92 8.75
C LYS A 136 13.79 4.64 10.02
N GLY A 137 13.99 3.48 10.65
CA GLY A 137 13.39 3.14 11.94
C GLY A 137 12.04 2.44 11.83
N SER A 138 11.74 1.78 10.70
CA SER A 138 10.58 0.89 10.65
C SER A 138 10.73 -0.20 11.72
N LEU A 139 9.70 -0.34 12.56
CA LEU A 139 9.63 -1.35 13.63
C LEU A 139 8.77 -2.55 13.23
N ASP A 140 8.31 -2.58 11.97
CA ASP A 140 7.41 -3.60 11.44
C ASP A 140 8.11 -4.49 10.42
N ASN A 141 7.43 -5.55 9.99
CA ASN A 141 7.84 -6.35 8.85
C ASN A 141 7.73 -5.54 7.56
N VAL A 142 8.81 -5.54 6.78
CA VAL A 142 8.88 -4.79 5.52
C VAL A 142 8.99 -5.75 4.37
N THR A 143 8.01 -5.71 3.47
CA THR A 143 8.02 -6.47 2.21
C THR A 143 7.79 -5.53 1.05
N ALA A 144 8.57 -5.67 -0.03
CA ALA A 144 8.42 -4.87 -1.25
C ALA A 144 8.53 -5.76 -2.50
N LEU A 145 7.73 -5.45 -3.52
CA LEU A 145 7.77 -6.02 -4.85
C LEU A 145 7.94 -4.88 -5.87
N VAL A 146 8.84 -5.08 -6.83
CA VAL A 146 9.05 -4.17 -7.97
C VAL A 146 8.79 -4.93 -9.26
N VAL A 147 7.91 -4.39 -10.11
CA VAL A 147 7.57 -4.93 -11.42
C VAL A 147 7.90 -3.87 -12.47
N GLN A 148 8.94 -4.11 -13.26
CA GLN A 148 9.33 -3.21 -14.35
C GLN A 148 8.55 -3.52 -15.63
N PHE A 149 8.08 -2.48 -16.31
CA PHE A 149 7.45 -2.63 -17.63
C PHE A 149 8.52 -2.51 -18.71
N LEU A 150 8.54 -3.48 -19.63
CA LEU A 150 9.43 -3.48 -20.78
C LEU A 150 8.59 -3.20 -22.03
N TRP A 151 8.54 -1.94 -22.42
CA TRP A 151 7.86 -1.54 -23.65
C TRP A 151 8.74 -1.91 -24.85
N SER A 152 8.16 -2.61 -25.81
CA SER A 152 8.78 -2.75 -27.12
C SER A 152 8.77 -1.38 -27.79
N SER A 153 9.92 -0.91 -28.26
CA SER A 153 9.93 0.11 -29.30
C SER A 153 9.14 -0.46 -30.47
N THR A 154 7.97 0.11 -30.78
CA THR A 154 7.45 0.00 -32.13
C THR A 154 8.39 0.81 -32.99
N ASP A 155 9.38 0.14 -33.58
CA ASP A 155 10.11 0.69 -34.72
C ASP A 155 9.07 0.94 -35.82
N ASP A 156 8.77 2.21 -36.09
CA ASP A 156 8.06 2.68 -37.29
C ASP A 156 9.05 2.81 -38.46
#